data_AF-A0A6A5YWJ4-F1
#
_entry.id   AF-A0A6A5YWJ4-F1
#
_cell.length_a   1.000
_cell.length_b   1.000
_cell.length_c   1.000
_cell.angle_alpha   90.00
_cell.angle_beta   90.00
_cell.angle_gamma   90.00
#
_symmetry.space_group_name_H-M   'P 1'
#
loop_
_entity.id
_entity.type
_entity.pdbx_description
1 polymer ?
#
loop_
_entity_poly.entity_id
_entity_poly.type
_entity_poly.pdbx_seq_one_letter_code
_entity_poly.pdbx_strand_id
1 'polypeptide(L)'
;MASKNNQLLLFGAIESCTLERLRTVLSVLCNKSPHGFRIACDELLVEQCVLRETRKNTKQSERDKDGFGEKYNRDINSDGEPLEIPRNLLENALSESEYSSAESDIDSGANLNAAVREMRKRAYTRQRYEICGQCDEEYDVLSNRDTSCRWHSVFDDDASIWDDWDVPTWGQPDTEDNRVEYPQGFKWIAARDLAAEKIVEGVYIILVGLNGPGYPIELLS
;
A
#
# COMPACT_ATOMS: atom_id res chain seq x y z
N MET A 1 -5.79 7.09 38.34
CA MET A 1 -4.34 7.10 38.00
C MET A 1 -3.79 5.72 37.65
N ALA A 2 -4.22 4.63 38.31
CA ALA A 2 -3.73 3.26 38.02
C ALA A 2 -3.87 2.82 36.54
N SER A 3 -4.90 3.28 35.82
CA SER A 3 -5.13 2.92 34.41
C SER A 3 -4.00 3.41 33.46
N LYS A 4 -3.42 4.59 33.69
CA LYS A 4 -2.35 5.13 32.82
C LYS A 4 -1.05 4.35 32.97
N ASN A 5 -0.72 3.92 34.19
CA ASN A 5 0.48 3.11 34.43
C ASN A 5 0.37 1.75 33.74
N ASN A 6 -0.80 1.11 33.77
CA ASN A 6 -1.01 -0.15 33.07
C ASN A 6 -0.93 0.00 31.54
N GLN A 7 -1.39 1.13 30.99
CA GLN A 7 -1.24 1.42 29.56
C GLN A 7 0.23 1.56 29.15
N LEU A 8 1.03 2.32 29.92
CA LEU A 8 2.46 2.48 29.64
C LEU A 8 3.22 1.16 29.74
N LEU A 9 2.92 0.34 30.76
CA LEU A 9 3.52 -0.99 30.90
C LEU A 9 3.15 -1.90 29.72
N LEU A 10 1.91 -1.82 29.23
CA LEU A 10 1.48 -2.60 28.07
C LEU A 10 2.21 -2.16 26.79
N PHE A 11 2.33 -0.85 26.54
CA PHE A 11 3.04 -0.35 25.36
C PHE A 11 4.52 -0.75 25.37
N GLY A 12 5.22 -0.61 26.51
CA GLY A 12 6.59 -1.09 26.64
C GLY A 12 6.72 -2.60 26.44
N ALA A 13 5.73 -3.39 26.86
CA ALA A 13 5.69 -4.83 26.61
C ALA A 13 5.46 -5.17 25.13
N ILE A 14 4.72 -4.35 24.38
CA ILE A 14 4.50 -4.52 22.94
C ILE A 14 5.79 -4.22 22.17
N GLU A 15 6.46 -3.09 22.47
CA GLU A 15 7.69 -2.66 21.79
C GLU A 15 8.87 -3.61 22.03
N SER A 16 8.93 -4.26 23.19
CA SER A 16 9.98 -5.24 23.54
C SER A 16 9.66 -6.68 23.13
N CYS A 17 8.48 -6.92 22.54
CA CYS A 17 8.01 -8.26 22.20
C CYS A 17 8.63 -8.78 20.90
N THR A 18 8.87 -10.10 20.81
CA THR A 18 9.18 -10.72 19.52
C THR A 18 7.94 -10.76 18.62
N LEU A 19 8.15 -10.70 17.30
CA LEU A 19 7.07 -10.72 16.31
C LEU A 19 6.16 -11.95 16.44
N GLU A 20 6.73 -13.13 16.72
CA GLU A 20 5.97 -14.37 16.90
C GLU A 20 5.04 -14.32 18.10
N ARG A 21 5.52 -13.75 19.21
CA ARG A 21 4.73 -13.60 20.42
C ARG A 21 3.63 -12.56 20.21
N LEU A 22 3.91 -11.47 19.50
CA LEU A 22 2.91 -10.47 19.13
C LEU A 22 1.79 -11.08 18.26
N ARG A 23 2.15 -11.84 17.21
CA ARG A 23 1.19 -12.57 16.35
C ARG A 23 0.30 -13.52 17.15
N THR A 24 0.89 -14.25 18.10
CA THR A 24 0.17 -15.18 18.97
C THR A 24 -0.84 -14.44 19.86
N VAL A 25 -0.41 -13.38 20.53
CA VAL A 25 -1.28 -12.57 21.41
C VAL A 25 -2.41 -11.91 20.61
N LEU A 26 -2.11 -11.33 19.45
CA LEU A 26 -3.11 -10.72 18.58
C LEU A 26 -4.16 -11.74 18.12
N SER A 27 -3.72 -12.95 17.75
CA SER A 27 -4.63 -14.05 17.37
C SER A 27 -5.56 -14.43 18.52
N VAL A 28 -5.02 -14.54 19.74
CA VAL A 28 -5.84 -14.82 20.94
C VAL A 28 -6.83 -13.69 21.22
N LEU A 29 -6.43 -12.43 21.06
CA LEU A 29 -7.31 -11.27 21.26
C LEU A 29 -8.44 -11.24 20.24
N CYS A 30 -8.13 -11.49 18.97
CA CYS A 30 -9.13 -11.56 17.89
C CYS A 30 -10.17 -12.67 18.15
N ASN A 31 -9.74 -13.82 18.67
CA ASN A 31 -10.65 -14.91 19.01
C ASN A 31 -11.52 -14.63 20.24
N LYS A 32 -11.03 -13.83 21.20
CA LYS A 32 -11.76 -13.52 22.45
C LYS A 32 -12.69 -12.32 22.31
N SER A 33 -12.38 -11.38 21.43
CA SER A 33 -13.12 -10.12 21.28
C SER A 33 -13.47 -9.87 19.81
N PRO A 34 -14.77 -9.95 19.44
CA PRO A 34 -15.23 -9.60 18.10
C PRO A 34 -14.87 -8.17 17.70
N HIS A 35 -14.84 -7.25 18.68
CA HIS A 35 -14.44 -5.87 18.47
C HIS A 35 -12.95 -5.77 18.12
N GLY A 36 -12.09 -6.54 18.81
CA GLY A 36 -10.66 -6.60 18.50
C GLY A 36 -10.38 -7.19 17.12
N PHE A 37 -11.16 -8.20 16.71
CA PHE A 37 -11.08 -8.76 15.36
C PHE A 37 -11.43 -7.72 14.29
N ARG A 38 -12.50 -6.95 14.47
CA ARG A 38 -12.90 -5.90 13.51
C ARG A 38 -11.79 -4.85 13.34
N ILE A 39 -11.26 -4.31 14.44
CA ILE A 39 -10.15 -3.35 14.39
C ILE A 39 -8.94 -3.96 13.67
N ALA A 40 -8.59 -5.20 13.98
CA ALA A 40 -7.46 -5.86 13.33
C ALA A 40 -7.69 -6.03 11.81
N CYS A 41 -8.92 -6.32 11.37
CA CYS A 41 -9.25 -6.34 9.95
C CYS A 41 -9.12 -4.96 9.31
N ASP A 42 -9.67 -3.93 9.94
CA ASP A 42 -9.67 -2.56 9.40
C ASP A 42 -8.22 -2.02 9.27
N GLU A 43 -7.34 -2.37 10.21
CA GLU A 43 -5.95 -1.89 10.22
C GLU A 43 -5.01 -2.74 9.34
N LEU A 44 -5.18 -4.07 9.31
CA LEU A 44 -4.21 -4.97 8.67
C LEU A 44 -4.62 -5.42 7.26
N LEU A 45 -5.90 -5.29 6.90
CA LEU A 45 -6.43 -5.78 5.64
C LEU A 45 -6.94 -4.62 4.78
N VAL A 46 -6.90 -4.80 3.47
CA VAL A 46 -7.44 -3.82 2.53
C VAL A 46 -8.83 -4.25 2.08
N GLU A 47 -9.79 -3.34 2.24
CA GLU A 47 -11.13 -3.52 1.70
C GLU A 47 -11.12 -3.50 0.16
N GLN A 48 -11.87 -4.42 -0.45
CA GLN A 48 -11.99 -4.52 -1.91
C GLN A 48 -12.50 -3.24 -2.58
N CYS A 49 -13.37 -2.49 -1.91
CA CYS A 49 -13.95 -1.26 -2.47
C CYS A 49 -12.87 -0.18 -2.64
N VAL A 50 -12.01 0.00 -1.64
CA VAL A 50 -10.92 1.00 -1.65
C VAL A 50 -9.93 0.73 -2.78
N LEU A 51 -9.56 -0.54 -3.01
CA LEU A 51 -8.65 -0.92 -4.10
C LEU A 51 -9.22 -0.64 -5.50
N ARG A 52 -10.54 -0.73 -5.66
CA ARG A 52 -11.18 -0.44 -6.96
C ARG A 52 -11.18 1.05 -7.25
N GLU A 53 -11.24 1.89 -6.23
CA GLU A 53 -11.26 3.34 -6.36
C GLU A 53 -9.87 3.89 -6.71
N THR A 54 -8.83 3.45 -6.00
CA THR A 54 -7.44 3.86 -6.30
C THR A 54 -7.04 3.55 -7.74
N ARG A 55 -7.39 2.37 -8.25
CA ARG A 55 -7.12 1.97 -9.65
C ARG A 55 -7.83 2.83 -10.69
N LYS A 56 -9.03 3.34 -10.38
CA LYS A 56 -9.77 4.22 -11.30
C LYS A 56 -9.11 5.59 -11.37
N ASN A 57 -8.68 6.11 -10.22
CA ASN A 57 -8.04 7.43 -10.13
C ASN A 57 -6.70 7.47 -10.88
N THR A 58 -5.88 6.42 -10.78
CA THR A 58 -4.61 6.34 -11.53
C THR A 58 -4.84 6.40 -13.05
N LYS A 59 -5.81 5.64 -13.57
CA LYS A 59 -6.13 5.63 -15.01
C LYS A 59 -6.64 6.98 -15.53
N GLN A 60 -7.30 7.76 -14.69
CA GLN A 60 -7.79 9.08 -15.07
C GLN A 60 -6.60 10.05 -15.22
N SER A 61 -5.65 10.02 -14.29
CA SER A 61 -4.49 10.94 -14.32
C SER A 61 -3.53 10.73 -15.52
N GLU A 62 -3.51 9.54 -16.12
CA GLU A 62 -2.67 9.27 -17.29
C GLU A 62 -3.26 9.87 -18.58
N ARG A 63 -4.59 9.96 -18.71
CA ARG A 63 -5.24 10.49 -19.92
C ARG A 63 -5.13 12.01 -20.06
N ASP A 64 -4.92 12.72 -18.95
CA ASP A 64 -4.86 14.18 -18.95
C ASP A 64 -3.46 14.72 -19.33
N LYS A 65 -2.44 13.86 -19.40
CA LYS A 65 -1.06 14.26 -19.73
C LYS A 65 -0.79 14.38 -21.24
N ASP A 66 -1.64 13.81 -22.09
CA ASP A 66 -1.48 13.87 -23.55
C ASP A 66 -2.17 15.11 -24.17
N GLY A 67 -2.75 15.99 -23.34
CA GLY A 67 -3.55 17.14 -23.75
C GLY A 67 -2.80 18.47 -23.85
N PHE A 68 -1.47 18.51 -23.75
CA PHE A 68 -0.71 19.75 -23.91
C PHE A 68 -0.29 19.97 -25.37
N GLY A 69 -1.30 20.26 -26.19
CA GLY A 69 -1.12 21.10 -27.36
C GLY A 69 -1.14 22.57 -26.90
N GLU A 70 0.03 23.19 -26.84
CA GLU A 70 0.20 24.62 -26.64
C GLU A 70 -0.60 25.41 -27.69
N LYS A 71 -1.70 26.01 -27.25
CA LYS A 71 -2.05 27.37 -27.71
C LYS A 71 -2.28 28.25 -26.50
N TYR A 72 -1.20 28.93 -26.14
CA TYR A 72 -1.24 30.17 -25.40
C TYR A 72 -2.33 31.11 -25.94
N ASN A 73 -3.26 31.48 -25.07
CA ASN A 73 -3.59 32.86 -24.70
C ASN A 73 -5.03 32.93 -24.19
N ARG A 74 -5.19 33.17 -22.89
CA ARG A 74 -6.21 34.13 -22.44
C ARG A 74 -5.96 34.61 -21.01
N ASP A 75 -5.62 35.88 -20.94
CA ASP A 75 -5.69 36.74 -19.77
C ASP A 75 -7.11 36.71 -19.17
N ILE A 76 -7.32 36.25 -17.92
CA ILE A 76 -8.49 36.61 -17.09
C ILE A 76 -8.16 36.54 -15.58
N ASN A 77 -8.00 37.72 -14.97
CA ASN A 77 -8.56 38.29 -13.71
C ASN A 77 -8.56 37.50 -12.37
N SER A 78 -7.57 37.83 -11.54
CA SER A 78 -7.60 38.53 -10.23
C SER A 78 -8.82 38.59 -9.26
N ASP A 79 -9.91 37.82 -9.33
CA ASP A 79 -10.95 38.00 -8.29
C ASP A 79 -11.95 36.82 -8.14
N GLY A 80 -11.91 36.12 -6.99
CA GLY A 80 -12.95 35.18 -6.55
C GLY A 80 -12.41 33.96 -5.77
N GLU A 81 -12.38 34.04 -4.43
CA GLU A 81 -13.29 33.32 -3.50
C GLU A 81 -12.90 31.85 -3.20
N PRO A 82 -12.49 31.52 -1.95
CA PRO A 82 -12.16 30.16 -1.52
C PRO A 82 -13.39 29.27 -1.37
N LEU A 83 -13.39 28.10 -2.01
CA LEU A 83 -14.45 27.09 -1.87
C LEU A 83 -14.38 26.41 -0.49
N GLU A 84 -15.37 26.66 0.36
CA GLU A 84 -15.58 25.92 1.60
C GLU A 84 -16.14 24.51 1.31
N ILE A 85 -15.45 23.49 1.83
CA ILE A 85 -15.90 22.09 1.73
C ILE A 85 -16.93 21.82 2.85
N PRO A 86 -18.16 21.31 2.53
CA PRO A 86 -19.19 21.07 3.54
C PRO A 86 -18.82 19.96 4.52
N ARG A 87 -18.84 20.31 5.82
CA ARG A 87 -18.41 19.47 6.96
C ARG A 87 -19.36 18.32 7.35
N ASN A 88 -20.40 18.02 6.55
CA ASN A 88 -21.57 17.25 6.99
C ASN A 88 -21.61 15.77 6.55
N LEU A 89 -20.47 15.17 6.21
CA LEU A 89 -20.41 13.78 5.69
C LEU A 89 -19.89 12.73 6.68
N LEU A 90 -19.58 13.09 7.94
CA LEU A 90 -18.93 12.17 8.90
C LEU A 90 -19.76 11.80 10.15
N GLU A 91 -20.87 12.47 10.44
CA GLU A 91 -21.54 12.31 11.76
C GLU A 91 -22.69 11.28 11.83
N ASN A 92 -23.06 10.62 10.73
CA ASN A 92 -24.20 9.68 10.74
C ASN A 92 -23.84 8.19 10.90
N ALA A 93 -22.61 7.84 11.26
CA ALA A 93 -22.19 6.43 11.37
C ALA A 93 -22.18 5.85 12.80
N LEU A 94 -22.52 6.61 13.84
CA LEU A 94 -22.38 6.16 15.24
C LEU A 94 -23.59 6.39 16.16
N SER A 95 -24.80 6.51 15.60
CA SER A 95 -26.02 6.53 16.42
C SER A 95 -26.48 5.10 16.74
N GLU A 96 -26.06 4.66 17.94
CA GLU A 96 -26.82 3.89 18.94
C GLU A 96 -27.76 2.78 18.44
N SER A 97 -27.32 1.53 18.55
CA SER A 97 -28.24 0.40 18.68
C SER A 97 -28.30 -0.02 20.14
N GLU A 98 -29.24 0.59 20.87
CA GLU A 98 -29.70 0.07 22.15
C GLU A 98 -30.32 -1.32 21.95
N TYR A 99 -29.76 -2.26 22.70
CA TYR A 99 -30.20 -3.63 22.84
C TYR A 99 -31.58 -3.66 23.50
N SER A 100 -32.63 -3.92 22.72
CA SER A 100 -33.94 -4.28 23.25
C SER A 100 -34.38 -5.61 22.66
N SER A 101 -34.29 -6.65 23.49
CA SER A 101 -34.83 -7.98 23.23
C SER A 101 -36.35 -7.93 23.21
N ALA A 102 -36.94 -8.12 22.04
CA ALA A 102 -38.34 -8.52 21.91
C ALA A 102 -38.42 -9.61 20.84
N GLU A 103 -38.71 -10.83 21.29
CA GLU A 103 -39.01 -11.97 20.42
C GLU A 103 -40.32 -11.70 19.68
N SER A 104 -40.27 -11.71 18.35
CA SER A 104 -41.47 -11.76 17.52
C SER A 104 -41.22 -12.68 16.34
N ASP A 105 -41.99 -13.76 16.30
CA ASP A 105 -42.06 -14.73 15.23
C ASP A 105 -42.69 -14.08 13.98
N ILE A 106 -41.87 -13.68 13.01
CA ILE A 106 -42.33 -13.28 11.68
C ILE A 106 -41.62 -14.12 10.62
N ASP A 107 -42.33 -15.17 10.20
CA ASP A 107 -42.02 -16.07 9.10
C ASP A 107 -42.37 -15.39 7.75
N SER A 108 -41.42 -14.64 7.16
CA SER A 108 -41.49 -14.16 5.75
C SER A 108 -40.14 -13.66 5.16
N GLY A 109 -39.00 -13.89 5.82
CA GLY A 109 -37.70 -13.23 5.53
C GLY A 109 -36.69 -13.99 4.66
N ALA A 110 -37.12 -14.79 3.69
CA ALA A 110 -36.20 -15.69 2.96
C ALA A 110 -35.31 -15.01 1.89
N ASN A 111 -35.58 -13.76 1.47
CA ASN A 111 -34.92 -13.19 0.27
C ASN A 111 -33.84 -12.11 0.56
N LEU A 112 -33.94 -11.33 1.64
CA LEU A 112 -32.89 -10.35 2.01
C LEU A 112 -31.63 -11.00 2.60
N ASN A 113 -31.79 -12.20 3.19
CA ASN A 113 -30.66 -12.95 3.77
C ASN A 113 -29.74 -13.57 2.71
N ALA A 114 -30.23 -13.81 1.49
CA ALA A 114 -29.41 -14.31 0.39
C ALA A 114 -28.43 -13.22 -0.09
N ALA A 115 -28.89 -11.99 -0.34
CA ALA A 115 -28.04 -10.88 -0.76
C ALA A 115 -26.99 -10.49 0.32
N VAL A 116 -27.37 -10.53 1.60
CA VAL A 116 -26.44 -10.29 2.72
C VAL A 116 -25.43 -11.45 2.88
N ARG A 117 -25.83 -12.71 2.63
CA ARG A 117 -24.89 -13.85 2.58
C ARG A 117 -23.97 -13.79 1.36
N GLU A 118 -24.46 -13.32 0.22
CA GLU A 118 -23.72 -13.16 -1.03
C GLU A 118 -22.66 -12.04 -0.93
N MET A 119 -22.94 -10.98 -0.16
CA MET A 119 -21.98 -9.89 0.13
C MET A 119 -20.88 -10.29 1.12
N ARG A 120 -20.98 -11.45 1.79
CA ARG A 120 -19.84 -12.04 2.53
C ARG A 120 -18.81 -12.71 1.61
N LYS A 121 -18.86 -12.44 0.30
CA LYS A 121 -17.73 -12.62 -0.63
C LYS A 121 -16.57 -11.73 -0.17
N ARG A 122 -15.80 -12.25 0.81
CA ARG A 122 -14.53 -11.77 1.37
C ARG A 122 -14.32 -10.26 1.16
N ALA A 123 -14.84 -9.44 2.09
CA ALA A 123 -14.67 -7.98 2.07
C ALA A 123 -13.20 -7.55 1.87
N TYR A 124 -12.27 -8.40 2.29
CA TYR A 124 -10.83 -8.21 2.19
C TYR A 124 -10.21 -9.09 1.10
N THR A 125 -9.37 -8.49 0.26
CA THR A 125 -8.65 -9.20 -0.81
C THR A 125 -7.17 -9.38 -0.56
N ARG A 126 -6.55 -8.54 0.29
CA ARG A 126 -5.10 -8.50 0.44
C ARG A 126 -4.69 -7.91 1.80
N GLN A 127 -3.47 -8.22 2.23
CA GLN A 127 -2.82 -7.54 3.36
C GLN A 127 -2.54 -6.08 2.98
N ARG A 128 -2.64 -5.17 3.95
CA ARG A 128 -2.41 -3.72 3.75
C ARG A 128 -0.94 -3.38 3.66
N TYR A 129 -0.12 -4.04 4.47
CA TYR A 129 1.31 -3.83 4.50
C TYR A 129 2.02 -5.02 3.84
N GLU A 130 2.98 -4.72 2.98
CA GLU A 130 3.86 -5.71 2.35
C GLU A 130 5.32 -5.29 2.53
N ILE A 131 6.24 -6.24 2.42
CA ILE A 131 7.68 -5.97 2.46
C ILE A 131 8.19 -5.86 1.02
N CYS A 132 8.92 -4.79 0.72
CA CYS A 132 9.58 -4.65 -0.57
C CYS A 132 10.71 -5.68 -0.70
N GLY A 133 10.66 -6.59 -1.67
CA GLY A 133 11.69 -7.60 -1.85
C GLY A 133 13.06 -7.08 -2.34
N GLN A 134 13.25 -5.77 -2.42
CA GLN A 134 14.52 -5.14 -2.80
C GLN A 134 15.15 -4.33 -1.65
N CYS A 135 14.37 -3.50 -0.95
CA CYS A 135 14.86 -2.71 0.18
C CYS A 135 14.51 -3.30 1.56
N ASP A 136 13.71 -4.37 1.61
CA ASP A 136 13.21 -5.03 2.83
C ASP A 136 12.43 -4.09 3.78
N GLU A 137 12.00 -2.92 3.29
CA GLU A 137 11.16 -1.99 4.04
C GLU A 137 9.67 -2.32 3.87
N GLU A 138 8.91 -2.12 4.95
CA GLU A 138 7.45 -2.26 4.95
C GLU A 138 6.79 -1.06 4.25
N TYR A 139 5.81 -1.32 3.39
CA TYR A 139 5.04 -0.28 2.71
C TYR A 139 3.54 -0.58 2.72
N ASP A 140 2.72 0.48 2.77
CA ASP A 140 1.26 0.38 2.65
C ASP A 140 0.86 0.29 1.18
N VAL A 141 0.23 -0.81 0.79
CA VAL A 141 -0.24 -1.11 -0.57
C VAL A 141 -1.20 -0.03 -1.12
N LEU A 142 -1.91 0.69 -0.25
CA LEU A 142 -2.83 1.77 -0.66
C LEU A 142 -2.13 3.10 -0.92
N SER A 143 -1.01 3.36 -0.26
CA SER A 143 -0.27 4.62 -0.39
C SER A 143 0.97 4.50 -1.27
N ASN A 144 1.38 3.27 -1.61
CA ASN A 144 2.53 3.00 -2.46
C ASN A 144 2.35 3.61 -3.85
N ARG A 145 3.17 4.61 -4.15
CA ARG A 145 3.28 5.23 -5.47
C ARG A 145 4.48 4.62 -6.21
N ASP A 146 4.55 4.87 -7.50
CA ASP A 146 5.72 4.56 -8.34
C ASP A 146 7.03 5.18 -7.80
N THR A 147 6.93 6.26 -7.00
CA THR A 147 8.06 6.92 -6.34
C THR A 147 8.29 6.50 -4.88
N SER A 148 7.48 5.60 -4.32
CA SER A 148 7.54 5.26 -2.88
C SER A 148 8.72 4.35 -2.53
N CYS A 149 9.17 3.51 -3.47
CA CYS A 149 10.42 2.77 -3.30
C CYS A 149 11.59 3.65 -3.75
N ARG A 150 12.49 4.00 -2.82
CA ARG A 150 13.69 4.83 -3.10
C ARG A 150 14.78 4.08 -3.86
N TRP A 151 14.64 2.76 -4.03
CA TRP A 151 15.73 1.86 -4.43
C TRP A 151 15.87 1.64 -5.94
N HIS A 152 15.46 2.62 -6.74
CA HIS A 152 15.63 2.53 -8.19
C HIS A 152 16.47 3.67 -8.72
N SER A 153 17.57 4.05 -8.09
CA SER A 153 18.64 4.69 -8.84
C SER A 153 19.76 3.66 -8.98
N VAL A 154 20.10 3.28 -10.20
CA VAL A 154 21.27 2.44 -10.46
C VAL A 154 22.38 3.39 -10.86
N PHE A 155 23.57 3.15 -10.33
CA PHE A 155 24.74 3.95 -10.70
C PHE A 155 24.91 3.92 -12.21
N ASP A 156 24.90 5.10 -12.82
CA ASP A 156 25.11 5.26 -14.26
C ASP A 156 26.58 5.58 -14.47
N ASP A 157 27.40 4.54 -14.64
CA ASP A 157 28.84 4.67 -14.86
C ASP A 157 29.20 5.42 -16.15
N ASP A 158 28.25 5.48 -17.09
CA ASP A 158 28.34 6.25 -18.33
C ASP A 158 27.85 7.71 -18.19
N ALA A 159 27.41 8.15 -17.00
CA ALA A 159 26.96 9.52 -16.82
C ALA A 159 28.14 10.51 -16.80
N SER A 160 28.07 11.54 -17.64
CA SER A 160 29.15 12.53 -17.83
C SER A 160 29.54 13.30 -16.56
N ILE A 161 28.72 13.25 -15.51
CA ILE A 161 29.07 13.84 -14.21
C ILE A 161 30.24 13.12 -13.53
N TRP A 162 30.50 11.87 -13.91
CA TRP A 162 31.58 11.06 -13.38
C TRP A 162 32.87 11.13 -14.20
N ASP A 163 32.85 11.77 -15.38
CA ASP A 163 34.02 11.85 -16.29
C ASP A 163 35.25 12.46 -15.60
N ASP A 164 35.04 13.44 -14.71
CA ASP A 164 36.08 14.13 -13.94
C ASP A 164 36.25 13.58 -12.50
N TRP A 165 35.57 12.47 -12.15
CA TRP A 165 35.56 11.93 -10.79
C TRP A 165 36.80 11.10 -10.48
N ASP A 166 37.74 11.68 -9.73
CA ASP A 166 38.95 10.99 -9.29
C ASP A 166 38.73 10.20 -7.98
N VAL A 167 38.59 8.88 -8.08
CA VAL A 167 38.29 7.98 -6.94
C VAL A 167 39.27 8.12 -5.76
N PRO A 168 40.60 8.22 -5.96
CA PRO A 168 41.56 8.54 -4.90
C PRO A 168 41.27 9.83 -4.12
N THR A 169 40.71 10.84 -4.78
CA THR A 169 40.46 12.18 -4.21
C THR A 169 39.08 12.28 -3.57
N TRP A 170 38.05 11.78 -4.26
CA TRP A 170 36.64 11.99 -3.91
C TRP A 170 35.95 10.74 -3.34
N GLY A 171 36.62 9.59 -3.36
CA GLY A 171 36.06 8.31 -2.92
C GLY A 171 35.23 7.63 -4.00
N GLN A 172 34.49 6.59 -3.59
CA GLN A 172 33.62 5.83 -4.48
C GLN A 172 32.47 6.72 -5.00
N PRO A 173 32.19 6.75 -6.32
CA PRO A 173 31.09 7.53 -6.87
C PRO A 173 29.72 7.02 -6.39
N ASP A 174 29.56 5.71 -6.24
CA ASP A 174 28.33 5.09 -5.76
C ASP A 174 28.26 5.09 -4.22
N THR A 175 27.78 6.19 -3.65
CA THR A 175 27.46 6.33 -2.23
C THR A 175 26.06 6.92 -2.03
N GLU A 176 25.46 6.69 -0.87
CA GLU A 176 24.13 7.25 -0.54
C GLU A 176 24.13 8.78 -0.57
N ASP A 177 25.21 9.41 -0.09
CA ASP A 177 25.35 10.86 -0.12
C ASP A 177 25.39 11.38 -1.57
N ASN A 178 26.17 10.72 -2.45
CA ASN A 178 26.22 11.08 -3.86
C ASN A 178 24.90 10.83 -4.60
N ARG A 179 24.09 9.85 -4.18
CA ARG A 179 22.74 9.62 -4.75
C ARG A 179 21.78 10.76 -4.47
N VAL A 180 21.96 11.45 -3.35
CA VAL A 180 21.19 12.66 -2.98
C VAL A 180 21.76 13.91 -3.64
N GLU A 181 23.09 14.06 -3.67
CA GLU A 181 23.77 15.25 -4.18
C GLU A 181 23.83 15.30 -5.72
N TYR A 182 23.99 14.14 -6.36
CA TYR A 182 24.17 13.98 -7.80
C TYR A 182 23.14 13.02 -8.41
N PRO A 183 21.83 13.26 -8.27
CA PRO A 183 20.79 12.33 -8.75
C PRO A 183 20.85 12.05 -10.25
N GLN A 184 21.42 12.97 -11.05
CA GLN A 184 21.66 12.82 -12.48
C GLN A 184 22.74 11.78 -12.85
N GLY A 185 23.60 11.41 -11.90
CA GLY A 185 24.59 10.35 -12.08
C GLY A 185 24.05 8.95 -11.84
N PHE A 186 22.73 8.82 -11.66
CA PHE A 186 22.04 7.56 -11.43
C PHE A 186 20.82 7.45 -12.35
N LYS A 187 20.65 6.28 -12.97
CA LYS A 187 19.51 5.95 -13.83
C LYS A 187 18.39 5.31 -13.04
N TRP A 188 17.16 5.73 -13.31
CA TRP A 188 16.00 5.02 -12.80
C TRP A 188 15.70 3.80 -13.65
N ILE A 189 16.19 2.62 -13.24
CA ILE A 189 15.77 1.37 -13.86
C ILE A 189 14.35 1.10 -13.38
N ALA A 190 13.36 1.27 -14.27
CA ALA A 190 12.00 0.91 -13.97
C ALA A 190 11.96 -0.57 -13.57
N ALA A 191 11.15 -0.93 -12.58
CA ALA A 191 11.05 -2.31 -12.08
C ALA A 191 10.76 -3.36 -13.17
N ARG A 192 10.26 -2.94 -14.34
CA ARG A 192 10.03 -3.78 -15.52
C ARG A 192 11.34 -4.23 -16.20
N ASP A 193 12.38 -3.42 -16.16
CA ASP A 193 13.62 -3.64 -16.90
C ASP A 193 14.60 -4.54 -16.13
N LEU A 194 14.53 -4.56 -14.79
CA LEU A 194 15.31 -5.48 -13.93
C LEU A 194 14.95 -6.96 -14.13
N ALA A 195 13.75 -7.26 -14.64
CA ALA A 195 13.34 -8.63 -14.95
C ALA A 195 14.03 -9.18 -16.21
N ALA A 196 14.55 -8.32 -17.09
CA ALA A 196 15.22 -8.73 -18.32
C ALA A 196 16.72 -9.01 -18.10
N GLU A 197 17.40 -8.25 -17.25
CA GLU A 197 18.84 -8.39 -17.00
C GLU A 197 19.20 -9.59 -16.11
N LYS A 198 18.37 -9.93 -15.12
CA LYS A 198 18.64 -11.08 -14.23
C LYS A 198 18.43 -12.45 -14.87
N ILE A 199 17.99 -12.53 -16.13
CA ILE A 199 17.89 -13.81 -16.86
C ILE A 199 19.28 -14.32 -17.29
N VAL A 200 20.31 -13.45 -17.33
CA VAL A 200 21.63 -13.82 -17.87
C VAL A 200 22.56 -14.45 -16.82
N GLU A 201 22.32 -14.24 -15.51
CA GLU A 201 23.13 -14.80 -14.44
C GLU A 201 22.37 -15.79 -13.54
N GLY A 202 21.69 -16.78 -14.12
CA GLY A 202 21.38 -18.07 -13.45
C GLY A 202 20.65 -18.07 -12.09
N VAL A 203 20.17 -16.93 -11.58
CA VAL A 203 19.44 -16.82 -10.32
C VAL A 203 17.96 -16.72 -10.67
N TYR A 204 17.29 -17.86 -10.59
CA TYR A 204 15.84 -17.93 -10.56
C TYR A 204 15.35 -17.13 -9.35
N ILE A 205 15.01 -15.85 -9.55
CA ILE A 205 14.08 -15.17 -8.67
C ILE A 205 12.77 -15.92 -8.85
N ILE A 206 12.45 -16.75 -7.86
CA ILE A 206 11.17 -17.41 -7.77
C ILE A 206 10.12 -16.30 -7.77
N LEU A 207 9.45 -16.12 -8.90
CA LEU A 207 8.14 -15.48 -8.96
C LEU A 207 7.21 -16.38 -8.14
N VAL A 208 7.21 -16.20 -6.82
CA VAL A 208 6.29 -16.91 -5.94
C VAL A 208 4.90 -16.35 -6.21
N GLY A 209 4.18 -17.02 -7.11
CA GLY A 209 2.80 -17.37 -6.86
C GLY A 209 1.73 -16.38 -7.30
N LEU A 210 1.63 -16.12 -8.61
CA LEU A 210 0.30 -16.09 -9.26
C LEU A 210 -0.06 -17.52 -9.68
N ASN A 211 -0.27 -18.42 -8.71
CA ASN A 211 -0.84 -19.75 -8.96
C ASN A 211 -2.35 -19.60 -9.21
N GLY A 212 -2.70 -19.24 -10.45
CA GLY A 212 -3.99 -19.59 -11.03
C GLY A 212 -3.91 -21.03 -11.55
N PRO A 213 -4.85 -21.92 -11.22
CA PRO A 213 -4.82 -23.29 -11.72
C PRO A 213 -5.20 -23.30 -13.20
N GLY A 214 -4.34 -23.86 -14.09
CA GLY A 214 -4.87 -24.30 -15.39
C GLY A 214 -3.99 -24.42 -16.62
N TYR A 215 -2.64 -24.35 -16.59
CA TYR A 215 -1.86 -24.60 -17.82
C TYR A 215 -0.80 -25.69 -17.63
N PRO A 216 -0.82 -26.76 -18.45
CA PRO A 216 0.25 -27.75 -18.48
C PRO A 216 1.47 -27.15 -19.19
N ILE A 217 2.63 -27.25 -18.53
CA ILE A 217 3.93 -26.90 -19.11
C ILE A 217 4.42 -28.13 -19.88
N GLU A 218 4.42 -28.07 -21.21
CA GLU A 218 5.17 -29.03 -22.02
C GLU A 218 6.66 -28.71 -21.93
N LEU A 219 7.42 -29.65 -21.38
CA LEU A 219 8.88 -29.67 -21.40
C LEU A 219 9.33 -30.02 -22.82
N LEU A 220 9.88 -29.05 -23.54
CA LEU A 220 10.70 -29.32 -24.72
C LEU A 220 12.13 -29.68 -24.27
N SER A 221 12.57 -30.85 -24.72
CA SER A 221 13.90 -31.43 -24.57
C SER A 221 14.86 -31.01 -25.68
#